data_AF-A0YXR4-F1
#
_entry.id   AF-A0YXR4-F1
#
_cell.length_a   1.000
_cell.length_b   1.000
_cell.length_c   1.000
_cell.angle_alpha   90.00
_cell.angle_beta   90.00
_cell.angle_gamma   90.00
#
_symmetry.space_group_name_H-M   'P 1'
#
loop_
_entity.id
_entity.type
_entity.pdbx_description
1 polymer ?
#
loop_
_entity_poly.entity_id
_entity_poly.type
_entity_poly.pdbx_seq_one_letter_code
_entity_poly.pdbx_strand_id
1 'polypeptide(L)' 'MSALTVKDLEHLQRQNPDYQMELVGGEIIIMSPSGLGINNFINLDV' A
#
# COMPACT_ATOMS: atom_id res chain seq x y z
N MET A 1 -12.46 -11.24 6.80
CA MET A 1 -11.46 -10.50 6.00
C MET A 1 -10.31 -10.17 6.93
N SER A 2 -9.09 -10.55 6.57
CA SER A 2 -7.90 -10.20 7.37
C SER A 2 -7.58 -8.72 7.10
N ALA A 3 -7.46 -7.91 8.14
CA ALA A 3 -7.07 -6.51 8.01
C ALA A 3 -5.54 -6.42 7.90
N LEU A 4 -5.04 -5.60 6.98
CA LEU A 4 -3.61 -5.33 6.86
C LEU A 4 -3.10 -4.63 8.11
N THR A 5 -1.88 -4.98 8.51
CA THR A 5 -1.23 -4.44 9.70
C THR A 5 -0.17 -3.41 9.33
N VAL A 6 0.30 -2.68 10.34
CA VAL A 6 1.46 -1.78 10.19
C VAL A 6 2.70 -2.54 9.71
N LYS A 7 2.89 -3.81 10.11
CA LYS A 7 4.04 -4.62 9.67
C LYS A 7 3.98 -4.93 8.17
N ASP A 8 2.77 -5.16 7.66
CA ASP A 8 2.57 -5.41 6.23
C ASP A 8 2.87 -4.13 5.42
N LEU A 9 2.45 -2.97 5.93
CA LEU A 9 2.80 -1.66 5.36
C LEU A 9 4.33 -1.43 5.36
N GLU A 10 5.00 -1.63 6.50
CA GLU A 10 6.46 -1.47 6.61
C GLU A 10 7.24 -2.41 5.68
N HIS A 11 6.73 -3.62 5.46
CA HIS A 11 7.30 -4.56 4.51
C HIS A 11 7.16 -4.07 3.07
N LEU A 12 5.98 -3.58 2.69
CA LEU A 12 5.71 -3.04 1.35
C LEU A 12 6.50 -1.77 1.05
N GLN A 13 6.61 -0.84 2.01
CA GLN A 13 7.39 0.39 1.85
C GLN A 13 8.87 0.09 1.62
N ARG A 14 9.44 -0.93 2.32
CA ARG A 14 10.83 -1.36 2.09
C ARG A 14 11.06 -1.95 0.71
N GLN A 15 10.06 -2.63 0.15
CA GLN A 15 10.15 -3.21 -1.19
C GLN A 15 9.94 -2.18 -2.31
N ASN A 16 9.24 -1.10 -2.02
CA ASN A 16 8.78 -0.11 -3.00
C ASN A 16 9.07 1.31 -2.49
N PRO A 17 10.35 1.70 -2.32
CA PRO A 17 10.73 2.95 -1.66
C PRO A 17 10.28 4.20 -2.43
N ASP A 18 10.00 4.08 -3.72
CA ASP A 18 9.54 5.18 -4.58
C ASP A 18 8.05 5.48 -4.43
N TYR A 19 7.29 4.62 -3.77
CA TYR A 19 5.85 4.77 -3.60
C TYR A 19 5.53 5.25 -2.18
N GLN A 20 4.70 6.29 -2.09
CA GLN A 20 4.12 6.69 -0.81
C GLN A 20 2.92 5.78 -0.51
N MET A 21 2.87 5.22 0.69
CA MET A 21 1.82 4.27 1.08
C MET A 21 1.31 4.57 2.47
N GLU A 22 0.00 4.40 2.69
CA GLU A 22 -0.67 4.63 3.98
C GLU A 22 -1.62 3.47 4.33
N LEU A 23 -1.71 3.11 5.62
CA LEU A 23 -2.68 2.14 6.13
C LEU A 23 -3.92 2.87 6.66
N VAL A 24 -5.07 2.68 6.01
CA VAL A 24 -6.33 3.32 6.37
C VAL A 24 -7.40 2.25 6.54
N GLY A 25 -7.96 2.12 7.74
CA GLY A 25 -9.07 1.18 7.99
C GLY A 25 -8.74 -0.31 7.81
N GLY A 26 -7.45 -0.68 7.78
CA GLY A 26 -7.01 -2.05 7.49
C GLY A 26 -6.71 -2.32 6.01
N GLU A 27 -6.69 -1.27 5.19
CA GLU A 27 -6.33 -1.31 3.77
C GLU A 27 -5.10 -0.44 3.50
N ILE A 28 -4.27 -0.84 2.54
CA ILE A 28 -3.10 -0.05 2.13
C ILE A 28 -3.44 0.75 0.87
N ILE A 29 -3.32 2.06 0.98
CA ILE A 29 -3.52 3.03 -0.10
C ILE A 29 -2.15 3.44 -0.63
N ILE A 30 -1.93 3.30 -1.93
CA ILE A 30 -0.71 3.78 -2.60
C ILE A 30 -0.98 5.14 -3.25
N MET A 31 -0.16 6.12 -2.92
CA MET A 31 -0.08 7.39 -3.62
C MET A 31 1.06 7.32 -4.65
N SER A 32 0.70 7.48 -5.93
CA SER A 32 1.68 7.51 -7.01
C SER A 32 2.51 8.80 -6.93
N PRO A 33 3.86 8.72 -6.96
CA PRO A 33 4.73 9.91 -6.90
C PRO A 33 4.58 10.82 -8.12
N SER A 34 4.00 10.35 -9.22
CA SER A 34 3.96 11.07 -10.50
C SER A 34 2.66 11.81 -10.80
N GLY A 35 1.67 11.81 -9.90
CA GLY A 35 0.35 12.40 -10.19
C GLY A 35 -0.40 11.72 -11.35
N LEU A 36 0.17 10.68 -11.97
CA LEU A 36 -0.51 9.80 -12.90
C LEU A 36 -1.31 8.81 -12.06
N GLY A 37 -2.61 9.10 -11.92
CA GLY A 37 -3.57 8.25 -11.24
C GLY A 37 -3.65 6.89 -11.93
N ILE A 38 -2.98 5.90 -11.35
CA ILE A 38 -3.23 4.49 -11.59
C ILE A 38 -3.75 3.93 -10.27
N ASN A 39 -5.08 3.78 -10.20
CA ASN A 39 -5.78 3.09 -9.12
C ASN A 39 -5.44 1.60 -9.18
N ASN A 40 -4.23 1.23 -8.74
CA ASN A 40 -3.85 -0.16 -8.58
C ASN A 40 -4.00 -0.52 -7.10
N PHE A 41 -5.21 -0.95 -6.74
CA PHE A 41 -5.45 -1.63 -5.48
C PHE A 41 -4.68 -2.94 -5.51
N ILE A 42 -3.58 -3.03 -4.77
CA ILE A 42 -2.94 -4.32 -4.51
C ILE A 42 -3.84 -5.05 -3.51
N ASN A 43 -4.72 -5.90 -4.02
CA ASN A 43 -5.21 -7.03 -3.22
C ASN A 43 -4.02 -7.96 -3.05
N LEU A 44 -3.41 -7.93 -1.87
CA LEU A 44 -2.53 -9.01 -1.44
C LEU A 44 -3.42 -10.22 -1.14
N ASP A 45 -3.62 -11.06 -2.15
CA ASP A 45 -4.09 -12.44 -1.96
C ASP A 45 -3.00 -13.21 -1.20
N VAL A 46 -3.05 -13.15 0.14
CA VAL A 46 -2.33 -14.04 1.06
C VAL A 46 -3.26 -14.54 2.14
#